data_AF-A0A1H7MAC5-F1
#
_entry.id   AF-A0A1H7MAC5-F1
#
_cell.length_a   1.000
_cell.length_b   1.000
_cell.length_c   1.000
_cell.angle_alpha   90.00
_cell.angle_beta   90.00
_cell.angle_gamma   90.00
#
_symmetry.space_group_name_H-M   'P 1'
#
loop_
_entity.id
_entity.type
_entity.pdbx_description
1 polymer ?
#
loop_
_entity_poly.entity_id
_entity_poly.type
_entity_poly.pdbx_seq_one_letter_code
_entity_poly.pdbx_strand_id
1 'polypeptide(L)' 'MFLLFGFGTKRKHLGPGETRTCPNCHNTTRWSRIRQYRQFSLFFVPVARWKRRELEVCGICGTAVAV' A
#
# COMPACT_ATOMS: atom_id res chain seq x y z
N MET A 1 -2.77 -34.66 8.01
CA MET A 1 -1.91 -33.45 8.06
C MET A 1 -2.73 -32.27 7.56
N PHE A 2 -2.94 -31.24 8.36
CA PHE A 2 -3.71 -30.05 7.95
C PHE A 2 -2.74 -28.97 7.47
N LEU A 3 -2.96 -28.44 6.26
CA LEU A 3 -2.19 -27.32 5.73
C LEU A 3 -3.02 -26.05 5.88
N LEU A 4 -2.55 -25.10 6.70
CA LEU A 4 -3.16 -23.78 6.80
C LEU A 4 -2.43 -22.84 5.84
N PHE A 5 -3.13 -22.33 4.84
CA PHE A 5 -2.60 -21.34 3.93
C PHE A 5 -3.44 -20.07 3.95
N GLY A 6 -2.77 -18.94 3.72
CA GLY A 6 -3.37 -17.62 3.70
C GLY A 6 -2.89 -16.87 2.48
N PHE A 7 -3.81 -16.19 1.80
CA PHE A 7 -3.52 -15.37 0.64
C PHE A 7 -4.10 -13.98 0.87
N GLY A 8 -3.31 -12.92 0.68
CA GLY A 8 -3.85 -11.57 0.84
C GLY A 8 -3.00 -10.46 0.22
N THR A 9 -3.63 -9.32 0.00
CA THR A 9 -2.94 -8.06 -0.30
C THR A 9 -2.62 -7.35 1.00
N LYS A 10 -1.33 -7.09 1.26
CA LYS A 10 -0.88 -6.27 2.38
C LYS A 10 -0.48 -4.89 1.89
N ARG A 11 -0.68 -3.89 2.75
CA ARG A 11 -0.23 -2.52 2.55
C ARG A 11 0.80 -2.19 3.63
N LYS A 12 1.87 -1.51 3.25
CA LYS A 12 2.92 -1.03 4.15
C LYS A 12 3.09 0.46 3.94
N HIS A 13 2.95 1.25 4.99
CA HIS A 13 3.30 2.67 4.93
C HIS A 13 4.82 2.80 4.77
N LEU A 14 5.25 3.47 3.69
CA LEU A 14 6.65 3.77 3.40
C LEU A 14 7.09 5.10 4.04
N GLY A 15 6.14 5.87 4.56
CA GLY A 15 6.37 7.17 5.18
C GLY A 15 5.74 8.30 4.39
N PRO A 16 6.05 9.55 4.75
CA PRO A 16 5.51 10.71 4.07
C PRO A 16 6.32 11.00 2.79
N GLY A 17 5.63 11.04 1.65
CA GLY A 17 6.18 11.36 0.34
C GLY A 17 6.22 12.86 0.05
N GLU A 18 6.13 13.18 -1.24
CA GLU A 18 6.19 14.54 -1.77
C GLU A 18 4.96 15.38 -1.45
N THR A 19 5.17 16.70 -1.35
CA THR A 19 4.11 17.68 -1.20
C THR A 19 3.64 18.11 -2.58
N ARG A 20 2.37 17.86 -2.89
CA ARG A 20 1.81 18.17 -4.21
C ARG A 20 0.32 18.46 -4.13
N THR A 21 -0.16 19.28 -5.04
CA THR A 21 -1.57 19.69 -5.10
C THR A 21 -2.43 18.52 -5.55
N CYS A 22 -3.47 18.22 -4.78
CA CYS A 22 -4.35 17.11 -5.12
C CYS A 22 -5.25 17.44 -6.31
N PRO A 23 -5.34 16.59 -7.35
CA PRO A 23 -6.24 16.84 -8.47
C PRO A 23 -7.73 16.70 -8.09
N ASN A 24 -8.04 16.09 -6.94
CA ASN A 24 -9.41 15.87 -6.47
C ASN A 24 -9.87 16.99 -5.52
N CYS A 25 -9.09 17.29 -4.47
CA CYS A 25 -9.48 18.31 -3.48
C CYS A 25 -8.75 19.66 -3.63
N HIS A 26 -7.89 19.82 -4.64
CA HIS A 26 -7.14 21.04 -4.97
C HIS A 26 -6.29 21.65 -3.83
N ASN A 27 -6.09 20.90 -2.74
CA ASN A 27 -5.24 21.32 -1.63
C ASN A 27 -3.81 20.82 -1.83
N THR A 28 -2.84 21.68 -1.49
CA THR A 28 -1.43 21.31 -1.43
C THR A 28 -1.14 20.66 -0.09
N THR A 29 -0.86 19.38 -0.11
CA THR A 29 -0.60 18.61 1.11
C THR A 29 0.52 17.60 0.88
N ARG A 30 1.09 17.10 1.97
CA ARG A 30 2.09 16.04 1.92
C ARG A 30 1.39 14.71 1.69
N TRP A 31 1.75 14.03 0.61
CA TRP A 31 1.15 12.73 0.28
C TRP A 31 1.80 11.63 1.10
N SER A 32 1.03 10.64 1.51
CA SER A 32 1.54 9.46 2.22
C SER A 32 1.90 8.36 1.22
N ARG A 33 3.13 7.84 1.28
CA ARG A 33 3.55 6.76 0.39
C ARG A 33 3.23 5.41 1.03
N ILE A 34 2.55 4.55 0.27
CA ILE A 34 2.10 3.23 0.69
C ILE A 34 2.54 2.21 -0.35
N ARG A 35 3.13 1.11 0.09
CA ARG A 35 3.46 -0.03 -0.74
C ARG A 35 2.43 -1.13 -0.57
N GLN A 36 1.76 -1.51 -1.64
CA GLN A 36 0.89 -2.68 -1.67
C GLN A 36 1.63 -3.87 -2.26
N TYR A 37 1.49 -5.06 -1.66
CA TYR A 37 2.05 -6.30 -2.21
C TYR A 37 1.12 -7.48 -1.90
N ARG A 38 1.14 -8.50 -2.76
CA ARG A 38 0.48 -9.78 -2.49
C ARG A 38 1.41 -10.65 -1.67
N GLN A 39 0.85 -11.33 -0.68
CA GLN A 39 1.56 -12.23 0.21
C GLN A 39 0.82 -13.56 0.29
N PHE A 40 1.58 -14.63 0.15
CA PHE A 40 1.16 -15.98 0.48
C PHE A 40 1.85 -16.39 1.78
N SER A 41 1.07 -16.93 2.71
CA SER A 41 1.54 -17.45 3.98
C SER A 41 1.12 -18.90 4.15
N LEU A 42 2.03 -19.73 4.64
CA LEU A 42 1.76 -21.12 5.01
C LEU A 42 2.03 -21.25 6.52
N PHE A 43 1.08 -21.78 7.27
CA PHE A 43 1.12 -21.82 8.75
C PHE A 43 1.50 -20.45 9.36
N PHE A 44 0.90 -19.37 8.85
CA PHE A 44 1.18 -17.98 9.25
C PHE A 44 2.59 -17.46 8.91
N VAL A 45 3.48 -18.30 8.36
CA VAL A 45 4.81 -17.89 7.89
C VAL A 45 4.71 -17.31 6.47
N PRO A 46 5.17 -16.08 6.22
CA PRO A 46 5.26 -15.51 4.87
C PRO A 46 6.22 -16.32 4.00
N VAL A 47 5.73 -17.05 3.00
CA VAL A 47 6.58 -17.85 2.11
C VAL A 47 6.86 -17.17 0.77
N ALA A 48 5.90 -16.39 0.25
CA ALA A 48 6.08 -15.67 -1.01
C ALA A 48 5.44 -14.28 -0.98
N ARG A 49 6.10 -13.29 -1.59
CA ARG A 49 5.62 -11.91 -1.74
C ARG A 49 5.87 -11.40 -3.16
N TRP A 50 4.85 -10.86 -3.83
CA TRP A 50 4.94 -10.39 -5.23
C TRP A 50 3.99 -9.24 -5.54
N LYS A 51 4.00 -8.75 -6.79
CA LYS A 51 3.18 -7.61 -7.26
C LYS A 51 3.28 -6.38 -6.34
N ARG A 52 4.51 -5.95 -6.07
CA ARG A 52 4.77 -4.74 -5.28
C ARG A 52 4.36 -3.52 -6.11
N ARG A 53 3.46 -2.69 -5.57
CA ARG A 53 2.99 -1.44 -6.18
C ARG A 53 3.19 -0.31 -5.18
N GLU A 54 3.70 0.81 -5.64
CA GLU A 54 3.78 2.02 -4.82
C GLU A 54 2.59 2.92 -5.16
N LEU A 55 1.96 3.40 -4.10
CA LEU A 55 0.78 4.24 -4.15
C LEU A 55 1.10 5.45 -3.28
N GLU A 56 0.67 6.61 -3.70
CA GLU A 56 0.71 7.80 -2.89
C GLU A 56 -0.71 8.25 -2.62
N VAL A 57 -1.03 8.46 -1.34
CA VAL A 57 -2.37 8.76 -0.86
C VAL A 57 -2.41 10.16 -0.26
N CYS A 58 -3.33 10.99 -0.73
CA CYS A 58 -3.58 12.32 -0.21
C CYS A 58 -4.02 12.24 1.26
N GLY A 59 -3.34 12.98 2.15
CA GLY A 59 -3.65 13.00 3.59
C GLY A 59 -4.95 13.71 3.95
N ILE A 60 -5.58 14.43 3.02
CA ILE A 60 -6.82 15.19 3.27
C ILE A 60 -8.05 14.41 2.77
N CYS A 61 -8.08 14.07 1.48
CA CYS A 61 -9.25 13.44 0.86
C CYS A 61 -9.12 11.91 0.67
N GLY A 62 -7.95 11.33 0.97
CA GLY A 62 -7.72 9.89 0.79
C GLY A 62 -7.57 9.41 -0.65
N THR A 63 -7.48 10.33 -1.64
CA THR A 63 -7.24 9.96 -3.04
C THR A 63 -5.90 9.24 -3.18
N ALA A 64 -5.91 8.05 -3.78
CA ALA A 64 -4.71 7.22 -4.00
C ALA A 64 -4.32 7.22 -5.48
N VAL A 65 -3.07 7.54 -5.78
CA VAL A 65 -2.51 7.55 -7.14
C VAL A 65 -1.33 6.60 -7.19
N ALA A 66 -1.24 5.78 -8.24
CA ALA A 66 -0.08 4.91 -8.46
C ALA A 66 1.11 5.73 -8.95
N VAL A 67 2.29 5.44 -8.41
CA VAL A 67 3.57 6.05 -8.81
C VAL A 67 4.34 5.09 -9.71
#